data_AF-A0A6P0DUA0-F1
#
_entry.id   AF-A0A6P0DUA0-F1
#
_cell.length_a   1.000
_cell.length_b   1.000
_cell.length_c   1.000
_cell.angle_alpha   90.00
_cell.angle_beta   90.00
_cell.angle_gamma   90.00
#
_symmetry.space_group_name_H-M   'P 1'
#
loop_
_entity.id
_entity.type
_entity.pdbx_description
1 polymer ?
#
loop_
_entity_poly.entity_id
_entity_poly.type
_entity_poly.pdbx_seq_one_letter_code
_entity_poly.pdbx_strand_id
1 'polypeptide(L)'
;VHQAFIAEIPLSRSKDLGAFIQSRPDLKEAVIMADPDYLVEALPYYVPNRTYLLREERFGAIVRYTRNARLSLSLADILQTAHRLQQSEHVPVVILLSQRLDQITAPVSLRESYVWRLSLTPEDISAFQSATSLVKRFGTVAGSDETFDVYVLK
;
A
#
# COMPACT_ATOMS: atom_id res chain seq x y z
N VAL A 1 -13.16 -43.11 9.04
CA VAL A 1 -13.58 -41.73 8.75
C VAL A 1 -12.39 -41.01 8.17
N HIS A 2 -12.32 -40.87 6.85
CA HIS A 2 -11.26 -40.08 6.21
C HIS A 2 -11.66 -38.61 6.31
N GLN A 3 -11.14 -37.93 7.33
CA GLN A 3 -11.25 -36.49 7.44
C GLN A 3 -10.35 -35.91 6.35
N ALA A 4 -10.97 -35.51 5.24
CA ALA A 4 -10.29 -34.74 4.21
C ALA A 4 -9.77 -33.46 4.87
N PHE A 5 -8.45 -33.35 5.01
CA PHE A 5 -7.80 -32.06 5.18
C PHE A 5 -8.09 -31.30 3.89
N ILE A 6 -9.17 -30.52 3.87
CA ILE A 6 -9.24 -29.39 2.96
C ILE A 6 -8.16 -28.46 3.50
N ALA A 7 -6.98 -28.47 2.86
CA ALA A 7 -6.03 -27.40 3.05
C ALA A 7 -6.80 -26.12 2.74
N GLU A 8 -7.12 -25.33 3.77
CA GLU A 8 -7.73 -24.03 3.57
C GLU A 8 -6.82 -23.27 2.60
N ILE A 9 -7.37 -22.88 1.44
CA ILE A 9 -6.62 -22.10 0.46
C ILE A 9 -6.13 -20.86 1.21
N PRO A 10 -4.81 -20.59 1.28
CA PRO A 10 -4.32 -19.43 1.98
C PRO A 10 -5.00 -18.19 1.42
N LEU A 11 -5.65 -17.44 2.31
CA LEU A 11 -6.34 -16.21 1.95
C LEU A 11 -5.28 -15.13 1.71
N SER A 12 -5.49 -14.31 0.68
CA SER A 12 -4.57 -13.23 0.30
C SER A 12 -5.32 -11.91 0.21
N ARG A 13 -4.81 -10.88 0.90
CA ARG A 13 -5.36 -9.52 0.80
C ARG A 13 -5.01 -8.85 -0.51
N SER A 14 -3.91 -9.22 -1.16
CA SER A 14 -3.61 -8.81 -2.53
C SER A 14 -4.67 -9.32 -3.51
N LYS A 15 -5.15 -10.57 -3.34
CA LYS A 15 -6.27 -11.11 -4.12
C LYS A 15 -7.57 -10.33 -3.84
N ASP A 16 -7.87 -10.08 -2.57
CA ASP A 16 -9.06 -9.32 -2.17
C ASP A 16 -9.02 -7.87 -2.68
N LEU A 17 -7.84 -7.23 -2.66
CA LEU A 17 -7.63 -5.91 -3.24
C LEU A 17 -7.85 -5.94 -4.75
N GLY A 18 -7.34 -6.96 -5.43
CA GLY A 18 -7.56 -7.11 -6.87
C GLY A 18 -9.06 -7.18 -7.21
N ALA A 19 -9.83 -7.97 -6.48
CA ALA A 19 -11.29 -8.02 -6.64
C ALA A 19 -11.96 -6.67 -6.33
N PHE A 20 -11.50 -5.97 -5.30
CA PHE A 20 -12.00 -4.64 -4.95
C PHE A 20 -11.76 -3.62 -6.07
N ILE A 21 -10.54 -3.56 -6.62
CA ILE A 21 -10.20 -2.66 -7.74
C ILE A 21 -11.02 -3.00 -8.98
N GLN A 22 -11.19 -4.28 -9.33
CA GLN A 22 -12.02 -4.69 -10.47
C GLN A 22 -13.49 -4.28 -10.31
N SER A 23 -14.00 -4.20 -9.08
CA SER A 23 -15.36 -3.72 -8.77
C SER A 23 -15.52 -2.20 -8.84
N ARG A 24 -14.42 -1.44 -9.02
CA ARG A 24 -14.36 0.03 -9.00
C ARG A 24 -13.91 0.56 -10.35
N PRO A 25 -14.85 0.87 -11.28
CA PRO A 25 -14.50 1.40 -12.60
C PRO A 25 -13.66 2.68 -12.55
N ASP A 26 -13.85 3.49 -11.51
CA ASP A 26 -13.06 4.69 -11.23
C ASP A 26 -11.59 4.40 -10.92
N LEU A 27 -11.24 3.19 -10.47
CA LEU A 27 -9.86 2.80 -10.12
C LEU A 27 -9.17 1.94 -11.19
N LYS A 28 -9.84 1.69 -12.33
CA LYS A 28 -9.36 0.78 -13.37
C LYS A 28 -7.96 1.13 -13.89
N GLU A 29 -7.68 2.41 -14.08
CA GLU A 29 -6.42 2.92 -14.62
C GLU A 29 -5.51 3.53 -13.53
N ALA A 30 -5.87 3.36 -12.26
CA ALA A 30 -5.15 3.98 -11.16
C ALA A 30 -3.69 3.50 -11.07
N VAL A 31 -2.80 4.40 -10.67
CA VAL A 31 -1.46 4.03 -10.22
C VAL A 31 -1.55 3.60 -8.76
N ILE A 32 -0.98 2.43 -8.44
CA ILE A 32 -0.93 1.89 -7.08
C ILE A 32 0.48 2.08 -6.52
N MET A 33 0.59 2.73 -5.39
CA MET A 33 1.84 2.88 -4.63
C MET A 33 1.63 2.37 -3.21
N ALA A 34 2.69 1.91 -2.55
CA ALA A 34 2.59 1.36 -1.21
C ALA A 34 3.80 1.66 -0.36
N ASP A 35 3.59 1.83 0.95
CA ASP A 35 4.65 1.67 1.92
C ASP A 35 4.22 0.65 2.99
N PRO A 36 5.01 -0.41 3.21
CA PRO A 36 6.23 -0.77 2.50
C PRO A 36 5.98 -1.25 1.06
N ASP A 37 6.98 -1.05 0.18
CA ASP A 37 6.89 -1.35 -1.27
C ASP A 37 6.53 -2.81 -1.56
N TYR A 38 6.84 -3.76 -0.67
CA TYR A 38 6.52 -5.18 -0.90
C TYR A 38 5.00 -5.46 -0.99
N LEU A 39 4.14 -4.57 -0.50
CA LEU A 39 2.69 -4.73 -0.59
C LEU A 39 2.17 -4.75 -2.03
N VAL A 40 2.95 -4.24 -3.01
CA VAL A 40 2.56 -4.30 -4.42
C VAL A 40 3.04 -5.55 -5.15
N GLU A 41 3.93 -6.37 -4.58
CA GLU A 41 4.61 -7.46 -5.32
C GLU A 41 3.64 -8.52 -5.85
N ALA A 42 2.57 -8.82 -5.11
CA ALA A 42 1.58 -9.82 -5.52
C ALA A 42 0.46 -9.24 -6.39
N LEU A 43 0.31 -7.91 -6.50
CA LEU A 43 -0.79 -7.28 -7.24
C LEU A 43 -0.84 -7.59 -8.74
N PRO A 44 0.30 -7.69 -9.46
CA PRO A 44 0.27 -8.01 -10.90
C PRO A 44 -0.40 -9.34 -11.26
N TYR A 45 -0.56 -10.26 -10.29
CA TYR A 45 -1.30 -11.51 -10.51
C TYR A 45 -2.82 -11.31 -10.55
N TYR A 46 -3.32 -10.20 -10.01
CA TYR A 46 -4.75 -9.96 -9.81
C TYR A 46 -5.28 -8.75 -10.57
N VAL A 47 -4.45 -7.73 -10.82
CA VAL A 47 -4.85 -6.51 -11.54
C VAL A 47 -3.74 -6.01 -12.47
N PRO A 48 -4.10 -5.40 -13.62
CA PRO A 48 -3.13 -4.85 -14.56
C PRO A 48 -2.67 -3.43 -14.19
N ASN A 49 -3.16 -2.86 -13.07
CA ASN A 49 -2.81 -1.52 -12.63
C ASN A 49 -1.29 -1.34 -12.51
N ARG A 50 -0.80 -0.19 -12.97
CA ARG A 50 0.62 0.17 -12.85
C ARG A 50 0.97 0.39 -11.39
N THR A 51 2.07 -0.21 -10.94
CA THR A 51 2.58 -0.03 -9.59
C THR A 51 3.78 0.91 -9.57
N TYR A 52 3.88 1.74 -8.54
CA TYR A 52 4.98 2.66 -8.32
C TYR A 52 5.68 2.35 -6.99
N LEU A 53 6.99 2.09 -7.07
CA LEU A 53 7.82 1.79 -5.92
C LEU A 53 8.32 3.09 -5.33
N LEU A 54 7.82 3.43 -4.14
CA LEU A 54 8.10 4.68 -3.45
C LEU A 54 9.59 4.84 -3.14
N ARG A 55 10.24 3.75 -2.74
CA ARG A 55 11.62 3.81 -2.25
C ARG A 55 12.63 3.87 -3.39
N GLU A 56 12.30 3.27 -4.53
CA GLU A 56 13.11 3.31 -5.74
C GLU A 56 12.69 4.43 -6.71
N GLU A 57 11.62 5.15 -6.40
CA GLU A 57 11.05 6.25 -7.20
C GLU A 57 10.81 5.89 -8.68
N ARG A 58 10.34 4.67 -8.94
CA ARG A 58 10.10 4.18 -10.30
C ARG A 58 8.84 3.33 -10.41
N PHE A 59 8.31 3.24 -11.62
CA PHE A 59 7.32 2.22 -11.94
C PHE A 59 7.95 0.82 -11.91
N GLY A 60 7.15 -0.15 -11.46
CA GLY A 60 7.51 -1.56 -11.43
C GLY A 60 6.88 -2.28 -10.24
N ALA A 61 6.88 -3.61 -10.31
CA ALA A 61 6.30 -4.47 -9.28
C ALA A 61 7.32 -5.39 -8.60
N ILE A 62 8.61 -5.27 -8.97
CA ILE A 62 9.70 -6.04 -8.39
C ILE A 62 10.47 -5.11 -7.47
N VAL A 63 10.44 -5.41 -6.17
CA VAL A 63 11.07 -4.59 -5.14
C VAL A 63 12.53 -5.00 -4.97
N ARG A 64 13.43 -4.01 -4.96
CA ARG A 64 14.85 -4.25 -4.71
C ARG A 64 15.17 -3.92 -3.26
N TYR A 65 15.55 -4.94 -2.50
CA TYR A 65 16.11 -4.78 -1.16
C TYR A 65 17.55 -4.23 -1.21
N THR A 66 17.67 -2.93 -1.50
CA THR A 66 18.94 -2.22 -1.69
C THR A 66 19.10 -1.05 -0.72
N ARG A 67 20.34 -0.64 -0.48
CA ARG A 67 20.66 0.60 0.24
C ARG A 67 20.69 1.83 -0.67
N ASN A 68 20.71 1.63 -1.99
CA ASN A 68 20.65 2.70 -2.98
C ASN A 68 19.18 3.03 -3.32
N ALA A 69 18.41 3.43 -2.31
CA ALA A 69 16.99 3.75 -2.36
C ALA A 69 16.64 4.70 -1.21
N ARG A 70 15.43 5.25 -1.19
CA ARG A 70 14.92 6.03 -0.06
C ARG A 70 14.66 5.13 1.15
N LEU A 71 15.65 5.08 2.05
CA LEU A 71 15.59 4.24 3.24
C LEU A 71 14.63 4.76 4.31
N SER A 72 14.38 6.07 4.33
CA SER A 72 13.44 6.70 5.24
C SER A 72 12.38 7.44 4.43
N LEU A 73 11.13 7.25 4.78
CA LEU A 73 9.99 8.00 4.26
C LEU A 73 9.21 8.63 5.41
N SER A 74 8.52 9.72 5.12
CA SER A 74 7.45 10.31 5.93
C SER A 74 6.11 10.22 5.18
N LEU A 75 4.99 10.41 5.87
CA LEU A 75 3.70 10.57 5.18
C LEU A 75 3.67 11.79 4.25
N ALA A 76 4.40 12.86 4.58
CA ALA A 76 4.57 14.01 3.70
C ALA A 76 5.26 13.62 2.38
N ASP A 77 6.32 12.81 2.43
CA ASP A 77 7.00 12.30 1.23
C ASP A 77 6.08 11.44 0.35
N ILE A 78 5.29 10.57 0.99
CA ILE A 78 4.32 9.70 0.32
C ILE A 78 3.27 10.56 -0.37
N LEU A 79 2.71 11.54 0.33
CA LEU A 79 1.69 12.44 -0.21
C LEU A 79 2.22 13.30 -1.35
N GLN A 80 3.43 13.85 -1.22
CA GLN A 80 4.08 14.60 -2.29
C GLN A 80 4.26 13.75 -3.55
N THR A 81 4.67 12.49 -3.39
CA THR A 81 4.82 11.55 -4.50
C THR A 81 3.47 11.23 -5.15
N ALA A 82 2.43 11.02 -4.35
CA ALA A 82 1.09 10.78 -4.85
C ALA A 82 0.57 11.95 -5.69
N HIS A 83 0.73 13.20 -5.22
CA HIS A 83 0.35 14.39 -5.99
C HIS A 83 1.13 14.51 -7.30
N ARG A 84 2.45 14.27 -7.27
CA ARG A 84 3.28 14.30 -8.48
C ARG A 84 2.80 13.27 -9.51
N LEU A 85 2.47 12.05 -9.07
CA LEU A 85 1.94 11.00 -9.94
C LEU A 85 0.56 11.36 -10.50
N GLN A 86 -0.34 11.87 -9.68
CA GLN A 86 -1.67 12.31 -10.13
C GLN A 86 -1.54 13.41 -11.20
N GLN A 87 -0.63 14.38 -11.00
CA GLN A 87 -0.37 15.46 -11.93
C GLN A 87 0.31 15.00 -13.23
N SER A 88 1.25 14.05 -13.18
CA SER A 88 1.95 13.58 -14.38
C SER A 88 1.11 12.60 -15.18
N GLU A 89 0.43 11.68 -14.51
CA GLU A 89 -0.26 10.55 -15.14
C GLU A 89 -1.73 10.85 -15.44
N HIS A 90 -2.33 11.87 -14.81
CA HIS A 90 -3.74 12.23 -14.98
C HIS A 90 -4.71 11.06 -14.70
N VAL A 91 -4.33 10.17 -13.77
CA VAL A 91 -5.14 9.04 -13.30
C VAL A 91 -5.22 9.06 -11.77
N PRO A 92 -6.21 8.36 -11.18
CA PRO A 92 -6.28 8.23 -9.72
C PRO A 92 -5.03 7.56 -9.14
N VAL A 93 -4.69 7.94 -7.91
CA VAL A 93 -3.57 7.35 -7.17
C VAL A 93 -4.13 6.62 -5.95
N VAL A 94 -3.84 5.32 -5.90
CA VAL A 94 -4.17 4.43 -4.78
C VAL A 94 -2.91 4.26 -3.94
N ILE A 95 -3.03 4.48 -2.63
CA ILE A 95 -1.94 4.40 -1.66
C ILE A 95 -2.25 3.28 -0.68
N LEU A 96 -1.36 2.29 -0.59
CA LEU A 96 -1.46 1.21 0.40
C LEU A 96 -0.53 1.50 1.57
N LEU A 97 -1.04 1.38 2.79
CA LEU A 97 -0.23 1.51 4.01
C LEU A 97 -0.43 0.28 4.89
N SER A 98 0.67 -0.36 5.32
CA SER A 98 0.62 -1.41 6.35
C SER A 98 0.13 -0.85 7.70
N GLN A 99 0.42 0.42 7.96
CA GLN A 99 0.17 1.08 9.23
C GLN A 99 -1.26 1.57 9.38
N ARG A 100 -1.81 1.43 10.58
CA ARG A 100 -3.14 1.95 10.97
C ARG A 100 -2.99 3.35 11.52
N LEU A 101 -3.19 4.36 10.67
CA LEU A 101 -2.94 5.76 11.05
C LEU A 101 -3.82 6.24 12.20
N ASP A 102 -5.02 5.69 12.36
CA ASP A 102 -5.95 5.95 13.47
C ASP A 102 -5.48 5.42 14.82
N GLN A 103 -4.43 4.59 14.85
CA GLN A 103 -3.84 4.03 16.08
C GLN A 103 -2.59 4.77 16.54
N ILE A 104 -2.12 5.76 15.77
CA ILE A 104 -0.90 6.52 16.06
C ILE A 104 -1.25 7.84 16.74
N THR A 105 -0.94 7.96 18.04
CA THR A 105 -1.26 9.15 18.86
C THR A 105 -0.04 10.00 19.20
N ALA A 106 1.17 9.50 18.95
CA ALA A 106 2.43 10.20 19.19
C ALA A 106 3.40 9.95 18.03
N PRO A 107 4.41 10.83 17.82
CA PRO A 107 5.42 10.62 16.80
C PRO A 107 6.12 9.27 16.96
N VAL A 108 6.24 8.53 15.86
CA VAL A 108 6.88 7.22 15.84
C VAL A 108 7.71 7.05 14.57
N SER A 109 8.84 6.34 14.70
CA SER A 109 9.62 5.86 13.55
C SER A 109 9.56 4.35 13.56
N LEU A 110 8.86 3.79 12.58
CA LEU A 110 8.64 2.36 12.45
C LEU A 110 9.72 1.78 11.55
N ARG A 111 10.30 0.66 11.98
CA ARG A 111 11.16 -0.14 11.12
C ARG A 111 10.27 -1.03 10.27
N GLU A 112 10.39 -0.87 8.96
CA GLU A 112 9.77 -1.74 7.97
C GLU A 112 10.77 -2.84 7.58
N SER A 113 10.46 -3.61 6.52
CA SER A 113 11.35 -4.65 6.01
C SER A 113 12.77 -4.13 5.67
N TYR A 114 13.76 -5.03 5.73
CA TYR A 114 15.18 -4.74 5.50
C TYR A 114 15.76 -3.68 6.46
N VAL A 115 16.06 -2.48 5.95
CA VAL A 115 16.58 -1.31 6.70
C VAL A 115 15.72 -0.07 6.50
N TRP A 116 14.50 -0.27 6.01
CA TRP A 116 13.55 0.79 5.75
C TRP A 116 12.93 1.32 7.03
N ARG A 117 12.61 2.62 6.99
CA ARG A 117 11.86 3.30 8.04
C ARG A 117 10.73 4.12 7.46
N LEU A 118 9.68 4.23 8.26
CA LEU A 118 8.56 5.15 8.05
C LEU A 118 8.40 6.00 9.30
N SER A 119 8.47 7.32 9.14
CA SER A 119 8.19 8.28 10.20
C SER A 119 6.74 8.75 10.11
N LEU A 120 6.02 8.66 11.22
CA LEU A 120 4.63 9.07 11.35
C LEU A 120 4.52 10.12 12.46
N THR A 121 3.94 11.27 12.14
CA THR A 121 3.60 12.30 13.12
C THR A 121 2.09 12.59 13.06
N PRO A 122 1.47 13.03 14.16
CA PRO A 122 0.05 13.42 14.14
C PRO A 122 -0.27 14.50 13.09
N GLU A 123 0.67 15.44 12.86
CA GLU A 123 0.54 16.49 11.85
C GLU A 123 0.51 15.90 10.43
N ASP A 124 1.47 15.05 10.07
CA ASP A 124 1.49 14.43 8.75
C ASP A 124 0.30 13.50 8.52
N ILE A 125 -0.15 12.80 9.58
CA ILE A 125 -1.37 11.97 9.52
C ILE A 125 -2.59 12.83 9.21
N SER A 126 -2.75 13.96 9.90
CA SER A 126 -3.86 14.88 9.66
C SER A 126 -3.84 15.44 8.23
N ALA A 127 -2.67 15.83 7.73
CA ALA A 127 -2.49 16.30 6.35
C ALA A 127 -2.82 15.20 5.34
N PHE A 128 -2.32 13.98 5.55
CA PHE A 128 -2.58 12.83 4.69
C PHE A 128 -4.07 12.47 4.64
N GLN A 129 -4.75 12.40 5.79
CA GLN A 129 -6.19 12.12 5.87
C GLN A 129 -7.04 13.25 5.26
N SER A 130 -6.57 14.49 5.33
CA SER A 130 -7.24 15.61 4.67
C SER A 130 -7.14 15.54 3.15
N ALA A 131 -6.02 15.05 2.60
CA ALA A 131 -5.78 14.91 1.16
C ALA A 131 -6.25 13.57 0.56
N THR A 132 -6.56 12.57 1.38
CA THR A 132 -6.95 11.23 0.91
C THR A 132 -8.30 10.79 1.48
N SER A 133 -8.86 9.75 0.88
CA SER A 133 -10.04 9.03 1.38
C SER A 133 -9.67 7.59 1.67
N LEU A 134 -9.92 7.09 2.89
CA LEU A 134 -9.83 5.66 3.19
C LEU A 134 -11.00 4.95 2.50
N VAL A 135 -10.70 4.08 1.54
CA VAL A 135 -11.73 3.37 0.75
C VAL A 135 -11.91 1.92 1.16
N LYS A 136 -10.88 1.32 1.78
CA LYS A 136 -10.95 -0.06 2.26
C LYS A 136 -9.90 -0.32 3.34
N ARG A 137 -10.30 -1.06 4.38
CA ARG A 137 -9.41 -1.65 5.39
C ARG A 137 -9.39 -3.16 5.22
N PHE A 138 -8.22 -3.73 4.99
CA PHE A 138 -8.00 -5.18 4.94
C PHE A 138 -7.28 -5.61 6.22
N GLY A 139 -7.97 -6.32 7.12
CA GLY A 139 -7.37 -6.91 8.32
C GLY A 139 -6.58 -8.18 8.01
N THR A 140 -6.03 -8.84 9.02
CA THR A 140 -5.33 -10.13 8.82
C THR A 140 -6.29 -11.23 8.34
N VAL A 141 -5.72 -12.34 7.85
CA VAL A 141 -6.47 -13.52 7.41
C VAL A 141 -5.82 -14.79 7.93
N ALA A 142 -6.56 -15.90 7.95
CA ALA A 142 -6.01 -17.19 8.33
C ALA A 142 -4.81 -17.54 7.44
N GLY A 143 -3.68 -17.88 8.06
CA GLY A 143 -2.45 -18.27 7.37
C GLY A 143 -1.60 -17.13 6.80
N SER A 144 -1.94 -15.85 7.05
CA SER A 144 -1.14 -14.71 6.59
C SER A 144 -1.24 -13.50 7.53
N ASP A 145 -0.13 -12.81 7.73
CA ASP A 145 -0.07 -11.51 8.41
C ASP A 145 -0.32 -10.32 7.45
N GLU A 146 -0.62 -10.59 6.17
CA GLU A 146 -0.91 -9.59 5.15
C GLU A 146 -2.13 -8.73 5.55
N THR A 147 -1.88 -7.43 5.74
CA THR A 147 -2.85 -6.46 6.24
C THR A 147 -2.43 -5.07 5.79
N PHE A 148 -3.39 -4.25 5.33
CA PHE A 148 -3.12 -2.87 4.91
C PHE A 148 -4.41 -2.05 4.78
N ASP A 149 -4.27 -0.73 4.79
CA ASP A 149 -5.31 0.23 4.48
C ASP A 149 -5.12 0.75 3.06
N VAL A 150 -6.24 0.99 2.37
CA VAL A 150 -6.28 1.48 0.99
C VAL A 150 -6.84 2.89 1.00
N TYR A 151 -6.02 3.83 0.58
CA TYR A 151 -6.39 5.23 0.43
C TYR A 151 -6.43 5.61 -1.05
N VAL A 152 -7.30 6.55 -1.39
CA VAL A 152 -7.34 7.18 -2.72
C VAL A 152 -7.07 8.67 -2.52
N LEU A 153 -6.14 9.22 -3.31
CA LEU A 153 -5.90 10.66 -3.33
C LEU A 153 -7.14 11.40 -3.86
N LYS A 154 -7.53 12.48 -3.19
CA LYS A 154 -8.71 13.29 -3.56
C LYS A 154 -8.51 14.07 -4.85
#